data_AF-A0A6A3X251-F1
#
_entry.id   AF-A0A6A3X251-F1
#
_cell.length_a   1.000
_cell.length_b   1.000
_cell.length_c   1.000
_cell.angle_alpha   90.00
_cell.angle_beta   90.00
_cell.angle_gamma   90.00
#
_symmetry.space_group_name_H-M   'P 1'
#
loop_
_entity.id
_entity.type
_entity.pdbx_description
1 polymer ?
#
loop_
_entity_poly.entity_id
_entity_poly.type
_entity_poly.pdbx_seq_one_letter_code
_entity_poly.pdbx_strand_id
1 'polypeptide(L)'
;MYADVDRFVEECVDWTTGKGQPPNPGPSPGNITPRRPFEAVSMDFVTHMPKSARGNTFLLLFQDIFSGYVMCKPMSSTTAQDVAEAY
;
A
#
# COMPACT_ATOMS: atom_id res chain seq x y z
N MET A 1 17.70 14.41 -8.70
CA MET A 1 16.72 13.80 -7.77
C MET A 1 15.61 13.08 -8.54
N TYR A 2 14.70 13.77 -9.24
CA TYR A 2 13.66 13.07 -10.05
C TYR A 2 14.25 12.26 -11.22
N ALA A 3 15.18 12.84 -11.98
CA ALA A 3 15.84 12.13 -13.09
C ALA A 3 16.66 10.91 -12.65
N ASP A 4 17.15 10.89 -11.40
CA ASP A 4 17.90 9.75 -10.87
C ASP A 4 16.95 8.61 -10.44
N VAL A 5 15.75 8.97 -9.97
CA VAL A 5 14.68 8.02 -9.65
C VAL A 5 14.12 7.40 -10.93
N ASP A 6 13.88 8.21 -11.97
CA ASP A 6 13.41 7.72 -13.27
C ASP A 6 14.39 6.69 -13.86
N ARG A 7 15.68 7.04 -13.90
CA ARG A 7 16.74 6.12 -14.36
C ARG A 7 16.80 4.83 -13.53
N PHE A 8 16.67 4.92 -12.22
CA PHE A 8 16.70 3.74 -11.34
C PHE A 8 15.51 2.81 -11.58
N VAL A 9 14.33 3.36 -11.86
CA VAL A 9 13.12 2.58 -12.17
C VAL A 9 13.24 1.91 -13.55
N GLU A 10 13.83 2.59 -14.53
CA GLU A 10 14.06 2.04 -15.88
C GLU A 10 15.15 0.95 -15.92
N GLU A 11 16.21 1.08 -15.13
CA GLU A 11 17.31 0.09 -15.08
C GLU A 11 16.96 -1.17 -14.26
N CYS A 12 15.84 -1.15 -13.52
CA CYS A 12 15.40 -2.27 -12.71
C CYS A 12 14.83 -3.39 -13.60
N VAL A 13 15.63 -4.45 -13.81
CA VAL A 13 15.28 -5.64 -14.63
C VAL A 13 14.02 -6.33 -14.12
N ASP A 14 13.83 -6.40 -12.80
CA ASP A 14 12.62 -6.99 -12.19
C ASP A 14 11.36 -6.18 -12.52
N TRP A 15 11.47 -4.84 -12.56
CA TRP A 15 10.36 -3.94 -12.87
C TRP A 15 10.02 -3.95 -14.36
N THR A 16 11.04 -3.86 -15.22
CA THR A 16 10.90 -3.85 -16.68
C THR A 16 10.41 -5.18 -17.25
N THR A 17 10.77 -6.31 -16.62
CA THR A 17 10.34 -7.64 -17.09
C THR A 17 8.99 -8.05 -16.49
N GLY A 18 8.67 -7.60 -15.28
CA GLY A 18 7.43 -7.97 -14.57
C GLY A 18 6.19 -7.16 -14.95
N LYS A 19 6.36 -5.94 -15.45
CA LYS A 19 5.25 -5.08 -15.90
C LYS A 19 5.51 -4.65 -17.33
N GLY A 20 4.98 -5.43 -18.29
CA GLY A 20 4.96 -4.98 -19.69
C GLY A 20 4.35 -3.58 -19.78
N GLN A 21 4.95 -2.72 -20.59
CA GLN A 21 4.45 -1.36 -20.76
C GLN A 21 3.02 -1.43 -21.32
N PRO A 22 2.01 -0.89 -20.63
CA PRO A 22 0.65 -0.91 -21.15
C PRO A 22 0.64 -0.19 -22.50
N PRO A 23 -0.04 -0.74 -23.54
CA PRO A 23 -0.10 -0.13 -24.87
C PRO A 23 -0.62 1.31 -24.87
N ASN A 24 -1.35 1.66 -23.81
CA ASN A 24 -1.84 3.00 -23.54
C ASN A 24 -1.69 3.27 -22.04
N PRO A 25 -0.64 3.98 -21.59
CA PRO A 25 -0.59 4.48 -20.24
C PRO A 25 -1.70 5.52 -20.11
N GLY A 26 -2.86 5.08 -19.61
CA GLY A 26 -3.94 5.98 -19.24
C GLY A 26 -3.42 7.06 -18.28
N PRO A 27 -4.02 8.25 -18.26
CA PRO A 27 -3.58 9.30 -17.35
C PRO A 27 -3.59 8.78 -15.92
N SER A 28 -2.56 9.14 -15.14
CA SER A 28 -2.54 8.85 -13.71
C SER A 28 -3.84 9.39 -13.09
N PRO A 29 -4.48 8.69 -12.14
CA PRO A 29 -5.75 9.13 -11.53
C PRO A 29 -5.72 10.50 -10.83
N GLY A 30 -4.58 11.18 -10.80
CA GLY A 30 -4.32 12.38 -10.02
C GLY A 30 -3.87 12.03 -8.60
N ASN A 31 -3.15 12.94 -7.96
CA ASN A 31 -2.77 12.78 -6.55
C ASN A 31 -3.94 13.19 -5.65
N ILE A 32 -4.30 12.29 -4.72
CA ILE A 32 -5.18 12.63 -3.59
C ILE A 32 -4.38 13.49 -2.63
N THR A 33 -4.76 14.77 -2.50
CA THR A 33 -4.11 15.72 -1.58
C THR A 33 -5.10 16.11 -0.49
N PRO A 34 -5.11 15.41 0.66
CA PRO A 34 -5.97 15.78 1.78
C PRO A 34 -5.56 17.14 2.36
N ARG A 35 -6.52 17.85 2.95
CA ARG A 35 -6.35 19.19 3.57
C ARG A 35 -6.36 19.15 5.09
N ARG A 36 -6.82 18.06 5.69
CA ARG A 36 -6.88 17.85 7.14
C ARG A 36 -6.64 16.38 7.50
N PRO A 37 -6.24 16.08 8.75
CA PRO A 37 -6.07 14.70 9.21
C PRO A 37 -7.32 13.85 9.00
N PHE A 38 -7.13 12.60 8.58
CA PHE A 38 -8.18 11.59 8.35
C PHE A 38 -9.17 11.91 7.23
N GLU A 39 -8.88 12.88 6.36
CA GLU A 39 -9.70 13.14 5.16
C GLU A 39 -9.54 12.04 4.11
N ALA A 40 -8.34 11.48 3.96
CA ALA A 40 -8.06 10.36 3.10
C ALA A 40 -7.09 9.39 3.79
N VAL A 41 -7.45 8.11 3.83
CA VAL A 41 -6.67 7.06 4.46
C VAL A 41 -6.32 6.01 3.41
N SER A 42 -5.03 5.69 3.30
CA SER A 42 -4.57 4.52 2.57
C SER A 42 -4.74 3.28 3.45
N MET A 43 -5.25 2.20 2.87
CA MET A 43 -5.42 0.92 3.55
C MET A 43 -4.73 -0.18 2.75
N ASP A 44 -3.93 -1.00 3.42
CA ASP A 44 -3.23 -2.11 2.77
C ASP A 44 -2.93 -3.25 3.75
N PHE A 45 -2.53 -4.40 3.21
CA PHE A 45 -2.08 -5.55 3.99
C PHE A 45 -0.59 -5.84 3.78
N VAL A 46 0.11 -6.06 4.90
CA VAL A 46 1.36 -6.82 4.86
C VAL A 46 1.01 -8.30 5.02
N THR A 47 1.29 -9.07 3.98
CA THR A 47 1.03 -10.52 3.93
C THR A 47 2.28 -11.32 4.24
N HIS A 48 2.14 -12.65 4.39
CA HIS A 48 3.24 -13.59 4.61
C HIS A 48 4.12 -13.29 5.84
N MET A 49 3.55 -12.67 6.87
CA MET A 49 4.27 -12.43 8.11
C MET A 49 4.46 -13.75 8.87
N PRO A 50 5.56 -13.89 9.64
CA PRO A 50 5.70 -14.99 10.58
C PRO A 50 4.48 -15.07 11.50
N LYS A 51 4.00 -16.29 11.76
CA LYS A 51 2.85 -16.51 12.62
C LYS A 51 3.18 -16.04 14.04
N SER A 52 2.42 -15.05 14.52
CA SER A 52 2.53 -14.57 15.89
C SER A 52 2.04 -15.61 16.91
N ALA A 53 2.34 -15.40 18.19
CA ALA A 53 1.84 -16.24 19.29
C ALA A 53 0.30 -16.34 19.34
N ARG A 54 -0.40 -15.31 18.83
CA ARG A 54 -1.87 -15.26 18.75
C ARG A 54 -2.43 -15.82 17.44
N GLY A 55 -1.57 -16.34 16.57
CA GLY A 55 -1.97 -16.96 15.31
C GLY A 55 -2.13 -16.01 14.12
N ASN A 56 -1.89 -14.71 14.29
CA ASN A 56 -1.96 -13.74 13.20
C ASN A 56 -0.77 -13.87 12.25
N THR A 57 -1.03 -13.77 10.94
CA THR A 57 -0.05 -13.85 9.83
C THR A 57 -0.12 -12.66 8.89
N PHE A 58 -0.97 -11.68 9.20
CA PHE A 58 -1.18 -10.46 8.42
C PHE A 58 -1.11 -9.23 9.33
N LEU A 59 -0.72 -8.09 8.76
CA LEU A 59 -0.91 -6.77 9.37
C LEU A 59 -1.79 -5.95 8.44
N LEU A 60 -2.94 -5.50 8.94
CA LEU A 60 -3.77 -4.50 8.28
C LEU A 60 -3.25 -3.11 8.65
N LEU A 61 -2.92 -2.31 7.64
CA LEU A 61 -2.37 -0.98 7.77
C LEU A 61 -3.42 0.06 7.41
N PHE A 62 -3.50 1.14 8.19
CA PHE A 62 -4.19 2.36 7.87
C PHE A 62 -3.20 3.52 7.98
N GLN A 63 -3.02 4.27 6.90
CA GLN A 63 -2.19 5.46 6.90
C GLN A 63 -3.02 6.69 6.58
N ASP A 64 -3.04 7.66 7.49
CA ASP A 64 -3.55 8.99 7.17
C ASP A 64 -2.59 9.66 6.18
N ILE A 65 -3.08 9.95 4.98
CA ILE A 65 -2.26 10.52 3.90
C ILE A 65 -1.81 11.95 4.23
N PHE A 66 -2.55 12.67 5.08
CA PHE A 66 -2.21 14.04 5.46
C PHE A 66 -1.05 14.11 6.45
N SER A 67 -1.17 13.44 7.60
CA SER A 67 -0.17 13.49 8.66
C SER A 67 0.92 12.42 8.55
N GLY A 68 0.69 11.39 7.73
CA GLY A 68 1.53 10.19 7.68
C GLY A 68 1.35 9.26 8.88
N TYR A 69 0.38 9.51 9.76
CA TYR A 69 0.09 8.65 10.91
C TYR A 69 -0.32 7.24 10.45
N VAL A 70 0.33 6.21 11.00
CA VAL A 70 0.08 4.81 10.66
C VAL A 70 -0.48 4.06 11.86
N MET A 71 -1.57 3.32 11.62
CA MET A 71 -2.13 2.36 12.55
C MET A 71 -2.03 0.95 11.95
N CYS A 72 -1.52 0.01 12.74
CA CYS A 72 -1.34 -1.38 12.34
C CYS A 72 -2.22 -2.28 13.22
N LYS A 73 -3.00 -3.17 12.61
CA LYS A 73 -3.79 -4.18 13.32
C LYS A 73 -3.36 -5.60 12.88
N PRO A 74 -2.92 -6.45 13.81
CA PRO A 74 -2.57 -7.82 13.46
C PRO A 74 -3.83 -8.65 13.20
N MET A 75 -3.83 -9.39 12.09
CA MET A 75 -4.99 -10.14 11.61
C MET A 75 -4.63 -11.60 11.33
N SER A 76 -5.57 -12.51 11.59
CA SER A 76 -5.49 -13.93 11.23
C SER A 76 -6.09 -14.23 9.86
N SER A 77 -6.81 -13.26 9.28
CA SER A 77 -7.58 -13.39 8.05
C SER A 77 -7.67 -12.04 7.33
N THR A 78 -7.91 -12.08 6.02
CA THR A 78 -8.07 -10.91 5.16
C THR A 78 -9.47 -10.83 4.54
N THR A 79 -10.45 -11.55 5.11
CA THR A 79 -11.83 -11.47 4.60
C THR A 79 -12.41 -10.08 4.83
N ALA A 80 -13.31 -9.65 3.96
CA ALA A 80 -13.96 -8.35 4.09
C ALA A 80 -14.68 -8.17 5.44
N GLN A 81 -15.28 -9.25 5.97
CA GLN A 81 -15.93 -9.22 7.28
C GLN A 81 -14.92 -8.99 8.40
N ASP A 82 -13.83 -9.76 8.44
CA ASP A 82 -12.79 -9.60 9.47
C ASP A 82 -12.15 -8.20 9.42
N VAL A 83 -12.01 -7.63 8.21
CA VAL A 83 -11.54 -6.24 8.01
C VAL A 83 -12.55 -5.23 8.52
N ALA A 84 -13.83 -5.42 8.24
CA ALA A 84 -14.88 -4.52 8.71
C ALA A 84 -15.01 -4.55 10.24
N GLU A 85 -14.88 -5.71 10.87
CA GLU A 85 -14.88 -5.85 12.34
C GLU A 85 -13.55 -5.42 12.98
N ALA A 86 -12.55 -5.09 12.16
CA ALA A 86 -11.28 -4.60 12.66
C ALA A 86 -11.40 -3.18 13.26
N TYR A 87 -12.48 -2.43 12.95
CA TYR A 87 -12.72 -1.07 13.44
C TYR A 87 -14.20 -0.81 13.74
#